data_AF-V9IGY0-F1
#
_entry.id   AF-V9IGY0-F1
#
_cell.length_a   1.000
_cell.length_b   1.000
_cell.length_c   1.000
_cell.angle_alpha   90.00
_cell.angle_beta   90.00
_cell.angle_gamma   90.00
#
_symmetry.space_group_name_H-M   'P 1'
#
loop_
_entity.id
_entity.type
_entity.pdbx_description
1 polymer ?
#
loop_
_entity_poly.entity_id
_entity_poly.type
_entity_poly.pdbx_seq_one_letter_code
_entity_poly.pdbx_strand_id
1 'polypeptide(L)'
;MGGPMSLIFLQRQSQKWKDKYINCLITLSAVWGGSVKALKVFAIGDDLGAYLLRQSILKDEQITNPSLGWLLPSRLFWKDTEILVQSEQKNYTLLTLKDYLIDINVPNGWEFRKR
;
A
#
# COMPACT_ATOMS: atom_id res chain seq x y z
N MET A 1 -8.27 -3.28 0.22
CA MET A 1 -8.59 -1.95 -0.37
C MET A 1 -10.03 -1.49 -0.14
N GLY A 2 -11.02 -2.39 -0.03
CA GLY A 2 -12.44 -2.01 0.12
C GLY A 2 -12.70 -1.00 1.23
N GLY A 3 -12.17 -1.22 2.45
CA GLY A 3 -12.33 -0.29 3.57
C GLY A 3 -11.91 1.16 3.25
N PRO A 4 -10.63 1.41 2.91
CA PRO A 4 -10.18 2.74 2.50
C PRO A 4 -10.98 3.37 1.35
N MET A 5 -11.41 2.59 0.37
CA MET A 5 -12.25 3.09 -0.73
C MET A 5 -13.64 3.53 -0.24
N SER A 6 -14.29 2.71 0.59
CA SER A 6 -15.56 3.06 1.24
C SER A 6 -15.42 4.31 2.11
N LEU A 7 -14.31 4.44 2.85
CA LEU A 7 -14.04 5.63 3.65
C LEU A 7 -13.93 6.89 2.78
N ILE A 8 -13.17 6.85 1.68
CA ILE A 8 -13.06 7.98 0.75
C ILE A 8 -14.43 8.37 0.21
N PHE A 9 -15.23 7.37 -0.21
CA PHE A 9 -16.57 7.61 -0.71
C PHE A 9 -17.45 8.29 0.34
N LEU A 10 -17.51 7.75 1.57
CA LEU A 10 -18.36 8.26 2.64
C LEU A 10 -17.89 9.63 3.16
N GLN A 11 -16.60 9.94 3.12
CA GLN A 11 -16.08 11.26 3.45
C GLN A 11 -16.52 12.34 2.45
N ARG A 12 -16.87 11.96 1.22
CA ARG A 12 -17.39 12.87 0.19
C ARG A 12 -18.91 13.04 0.22
N GLN A 13 -19.61 12.26 1.05
CA GLN A 13 -21.06 12.39 1.22
C GLN A 13 -21.38 13.28 2.44
N SER A 14 -22.49 14.00 2.36
CA SER A 14 -23.00 14.77 3.51
C SER A 14 -23.45 13.82 4.63
N GLN A 15 -23.43 14.31 5.88
CA GLN A 15 -23.92 13.51 7.01
C GLN A 15 -25.41 13.14 6.83
N LYS A 16 -26.25 14.08 6.40
CA LYS A 16 -27.67 13.85 6.09
C LYS A 16 -27.88 12.74 5.06
N TRP A 17 -27.01 12.62 4.05
CA TRP A 17 -27.07 11.52 3.09
C TRP A 17 -26.71 10.18 3.74
N LYS A 18 -25.64 10.14 4.53
CA LYS A 18 -25.23 8.92 5.24
C LYS A 18 -26.32 8.44 6.21
N ASP A 19 -26.90 9.35 6.99
CA ASP A 19 -27.97 9.02 7.94
C ASP A 19 -29.21 8.46 7.23
N LYS A 20 -29.48 8.88 6.00
CA LYS A 20 -30.61 8.41 5.20
C LYS A 20 -30.35 7.07 4.50
N TYR A 21 -29.13 6.85 3.99
CA TYR A 21 -28.85 5.76 3.06
C TYR A 21 -27.91 4.67 3.60
N ILE A 22 -27.21 4.91 4.71
CA ILE A 22 -26.22 4.00 5.26
C ILE A 22 -26.69 3.51 6.63
N ASN A 23 -27.13 2.27 6.70
CA ASN A 23 -27.50 1.65 7.98
C ASN A 23 -26.26 1.27 8.82
N CYS A 24 -25.27 0.65 8.19
CA CYS A 24 -24.01 0.30 8.85
C CYS A 24 -22.88 0.11 7.83
N LEU A 25 -21.64 0.18 8.29
CA LEU A 25 -20.45 -0.21 7.53
C LEU A 25 -19.68 -1.25 8.34
N ILE A 26 -19.63 -2.48 7.83
CA ILE A 26 -18.82 -3.56 8.41
C ILE A 26 -17.56 -3.71 7.57
N THR A 27 -16.40 -3.59 8.20
CA THR A 27 -15.11 -3.71 7.52
C THR A 27 -14.37 -4.95 7.98
N LEU A 28 -13.98 -5.81 7.03
CA LEU A 28 -13.18 -7.00 7.30
C LEU A 28 -11.73 -6.74 6.84
N SER A 29 -10.79 -6.77 7.77
CA SER A 29 -9.34 -6.61 7.51
C SER A 29 -9.01 -5.41 6.62
N ALA A 30 -9.63 -4.26 6.90
CA ALA A 30 -9.41 -3.05 6.14
C ALA A 30 -7.98 -2.51 6.36
N VAL A 31 -7.31 -2.19 5.26
CA VAL A 31 -5.90 -1.74 5.21
C VAL A 31 -5.80 -0.23 5.47
N TRP A 32 -6.21 0.22 6.65
CA TRP A 32 -6.29 1.64 7.00
C TRP A 32 -4.93 2.36 7.00
N GLY A 33 -3.90 1.70 7.53
CA GLY A 33 -2.54 2.24 7.66
C GLY A 33 -1.60 1.88 6.52
N GLY A 34 -2.08 1.30 5.43
CA GLY A 34 -1.22 0.64 4.43
C GLY A 34 -0.73 -0.74 4.91
N SER A 35 0.13 -1.38 4.12
CA SER A 35 0.65 -2.72 4.38
C SER A 35 2.13 -2.83 3.99
N VAL A 36 2.93 -3.44 4.87
CA VAL A 36 4.33 -3.80 4.58
C VAL A 36 4.45 -4.80 3.44
N LYS A 37 3.40 -5.59 3.15
CA LYS A 37 3.39 -6.51 2.01
C LYS A 37 3.59 -5.77 0.68
N ALA A 38 3.11 -4.53 0.57
CA ALA A 38 3.32 -3.72 -0.64
C ALA A 38 4.82 -3.49 -0.93
N LEU A 39 5.66 -3.38 0.10
CA LEU A 39 7.11 -3.25 -0.05
C LEU A 39 7.71 -4.48 -0.72
N LYS A 40 7.34 -5.69 -0.26
CA LYS A 40 7.73 -6.97 -0.87
C LYS A 40 7.34 -6.99 -2.36
N VAL A 41 6.10 -6.60 -2.67
CA VAL A 41 5.61 -6.63 -4.05
C VAL A 41 6.45 -5.72 -4.96
N PHE A 42 6.82 -4.52 -4.52
CA PHE A 42 7.71 -3.66 -5.30
C PHE A 42 9.10 -4.28 -5.52
N ALA A 43 9.67 -4.96 -4.53
CA ALA A 43 11.00 -5.56 -4.65
C ALA A 43 11.01 -6.81 -5.53
N ILE A 44 10.12 -7.76 -5.27
CA ILE A 44 10.21 -9.11 -5.85
C ILE A 44 8.91 -9.61 -6.49
N GLY A 45 7.81 -8.88 -6.36
CA GLY A 45 6.47 -9.30 -6.77
C GLY A 45 5.77 -10.18 -5.72
N ASP A 46 4.58 -10.64 -6.06
CA ASP A 46 3.83 -11.61 -5.28
C ASP A 46 3.12 -12.61 -6.19
N ASP A 47 3.37 -13.90 -5.97
CA ASP A 47 2.74 -15.00 -6.73
C ASP A 47 1.29 -15.26 -6.29
N LEU A 48 0.81 -14.50 -5.31
CA LEU A 48 -0.52 -14.61 -4.71
C LEU A 48 -0.80 -16.00 -4.13
N GLY A 49 0.25 -16.78 -3.84
CA GLY A 49 0.14 -18.18 -3.42
C GLY A 49 -0.23 -19.15 -4.54
N ALA A 50 -0.19 -18.72 -5.81
CA ALA A 50 -0.51 -19.55 -6.96
C ALA A 50 0.76 -20.17 -7.56
N TYR A 51 0.90 -21.49 -7.43
CA TYR A 51 2.08 -22.25 -7.88
C TYR A 51 2.45 -22.04 -9.36
N LEU A 52 1.46 -21.81 -10.22
CA LEU A 52 1.65 -21.64 -11.66
C LEU A 52 2.08 -20.22 -12.06
N LEU A 53 2.01 -19.25 -11.15
CA LEU A 53 2.33 -17.86 -11.46
C LEU A 53 3.77 -17.54 -11.09
N ARG A 54 4.53 -17.00 -12.05
CA ARG A 54 5.90 -16.56 -11.80
C ARG A 54 5.90 -15.19 -11.15
N GLN A 55 6.46 -15.11 -9.95
CA GLN A 55 6.53 -13.87 -9.15
C GLN A 55 7.20 -12.72 -9.92
N SER A 56 8.26 -12.99 -10.68
CA SER A 56 8.96 -11.97 -11.48
C SER A 56 8.10 -11.38 -12.61
N ILE A 57 7.29 -12.22 -13.28
CA ILE A 57 6.37 -11.76 -14.33
C ILE A 57 5.25 -10.93 -13.70
N LEU A 58 4.70 -11.40 -12.58
CA LEU A 58 3.67 -10.65 -11.88
C LEU A 58 4.18 -9.34 -11.30
N LYS A 59 5.45 -9.27 -10.86
CA LYS A 59 6.06 -8.01 -10.41
C LYS A 59 5.89 -6.92 -11.47
N ASP A 60 6.21 -7.22 -12.73
CA ASP A 60 6.18 -6.24 -13.81
C ASP A 60 4.77 -5.67 -14.05
N GLU A 61 3.73 -6.47 -13.83
CA GLU A 61 2.34 -6.00 -13.83
C GLU A 61 2.00 -5.23 -12.53
N GLN A 62 2.26 -5.85 -11.38
CA GLN A 62 1.83 -5.36 -10.07
C GLN A 62 2.39 -3.97 -9.76
N ILE A 63 3.64 -3.69 -10.12
CA ILE A 63 4.28 -2.38 -9.85
C ILE A 63 3.74 -1.24 -10.73
N THR A 64 2.97 -1.54 -11.78
CA THR A 64 2.32 -0.51 -12.61
C THR A 64 1.02 -0.01 -12.02
N ASN A 65 0.44 -0.73 -11.05
CA ASN A 65 -0.83 -0.39 -10.42
C ASN A 65 -0.64 0.73 -9.37
N PRO A 66 -1.26 1.93 -9.55
CA PRO A 66 -1.14 3.02 -8.58
C PRO A 66 -1.70 2.66 -7.20
N SER A 67 -2.64 1.72 -7.15
CA SER A 67 -3.21 1.19 -5.92
C SER A 67 -2.15 0.52 -5.03
N LEU A 68 -1.09 -0.06 -5.61
CA LEU A 68 0.01 -0.64 -4.84
C LEU A 68 0.79 0.43 -4.08
N GLY A 69 1.12 1.53 -4.76
CA GLY A 69 1.77 2.69 -4.12
C GLY A 69 0.89 3.37 -3.08
N TRP A 70 -0.43 3.41 -3.32
CA TRP A 70 -1.41 3.91 -2.35
C TRP A 70 -1.44 3.10 -1.05
N LEU A 71 -1.17 1.80 -1.14
CA LEU A 71 -1.14 0.86 -0.01
C LEU A 71 0.20 0.82 0.74
N LEU A 72 1.20 1.60 0.34
CA LEU A 72 2.43 1.71 1.09
C LEU A 72 2.16 2.19 2.53
N PRO A 73 2.97 1.76 3.51
CA PRO A 73 2.84 2.16 4.91
C PRO A 73 2.64 3.67 5.12
N SER A 74 1.69 4.00 5.99
CA SER A 74 1.31 5.38 6.34
C SER A 74 1.80 5.76 7.73
N ARG A 75 2.27 7.01 7.90
CA ARG A 75 2.65 7.60 9.19
C ARG A 75 1.50 7.68 10.19
N LEU A 76 0.25 7.54 9.74
CA LEU A 76 -0.92 7.46 10.62
C LEU A 76 -0.94 6.19 11.48
N PHE A 77 -0.15 5.18 11.13
CA PHE A 77 -0.11 3.90 11.84
C PHE A 77 1.33 3.44 12.13
N TRP A 78 2.22 3.54 11.14
CA TRP A 78 3.60 3.09 11.23
C TRP A 78 4.50 4.21 11.79
N LYS A 79 5.48 3.86 12.62
CA LYS A 79 6.42 4.86 13.16
C LYS A 79 7.45 5.25 12.12
N ASP A 80 7.86 6.51 12.13
CA ASP A 80 8.84 7.04 11.18
C ASP A 80 10.18 6.30 11.21
N THR A 81 10.60 5.82 12.38
CA THR A 81 11.89 5.14 12.61
C THR A 81 11.79 3.62 12.64
N GLU A 82 10.61 3.04 12.45
CA GLU A 82 10.44 1.59 12.44
C GLU A 82 11.09 1.00 11.18
N ILE A 83 11.84 -0.08 11.35
CA ILE A 83 12.51 -0.77 10.24
C ILE A 83 11.44 -1.59 9.50
N LEU A 84 11.15 -1.19 8.27
CA LEU A 84 10.15 -1.83 7.41
C LEU A 84 10.79 -2.83 6.45
N VAL A 85 12.03 -2.57 6.03
CA VAL A 85 12.85 -3.47 5.21
C VAL A 85 14.26 -3.47 5.78
N GLN A 86 14.82 -4.65 5.96
CA GLN A 86 16.20 -4.86 6.37
C GLN A 86 16.94 -5.59 5.25
N SER A 87 18.12 -5.09 4.88
CA SER A 87 19.06 -5.78 3.99
C SER A 87 20.42 -5.93 4.68
N GLU A 88 21.35 -6.62 4.04
CA GLU A 88 22.72 -6.75 4.54
C GLU A 88 23.45 -5.41 4.63
N GLN A 89 23.07 -4.43 3.79
CA GLN A 89 23.77 -3.16 3.64
C GLN A 89 23.06 -2.00 4.33
N LYS A 90 21.72 -2.01 4.36
CA LYS A 90 20.93 -0.85 4.77
C LYS A 90 19.56 -1.26 5.31
N ASN A 91 19.10 -0.50 6.29
CA ASN A 91 17.73 -0.57 6.79
C ASN A 91 16.89 0.56 6.20
N TYR A 92 15.65 0.26 5.86
CA TYR A 92 14.69 1.21 5.33
C TYR A 92 13.52 1.39 6.28
N THR A 93 13.19 2.64 6.52
CA THR A 93 12.07 3.09 7.35
C THR A 93 11.10 3.90 6.48
N LEU A 94 10.03 4.46 7.08
CA LEU A 94 9.16 5.39 6.37
C LEU A 94 9.91 6.63 5.85
N LEU A 95 10.93 7.10 6.59
CA LEU A 95 11.71 8.28 6.22
C LEU A 95 12.58 8.04 4.99
N THR A 96 13.06 6.81 4.80
CA THR A 96 13.94 6.41 3.70
C THR A 96 13.22 5.58 2.64
N LEU A 97 11.88 5.63 2.60
CA LEU A 97 11.07 4.81 1.69
C LEU A 97 11.27 5.21 0.22
N LYS A 98 11.57 6.49 -0.05
CA LYS A 98 11.93 6.94 -1.40
C LYS A 98 13.24 6.29 -1.85
N ASP A 99 14.26 6.29 -0.98
CA ASP A 99 15.55 5.67 -1.28
C ASP A 99 15.39 4.18 -1.54
N TYR A 100 14.57 3.49 -0.73
CA TYR A 100 14.25 2.08 -0.96
C TYR A 100 13.76 1.81 -2.40
N LEU A 101 12.81 2.60 -2.89
CA LEU A 101 12.25 2.43 -4.23
C LEU A 101 13.27 2.72 -5.34
N ILE A 102 14.20 3.64 -5.10
CA ILE A 102 15.32 3.92 -6.01
C ILE A 102 16.31 2.75 -5.99
N ASP A 103 16.67 2.26 -4.81
CA ASP A 103 17.66 1.21 -4.59
C ASP A 103 17.22 -0.14 -5.20
N ILE A 104 15.90 -0.41 -5.28
CA ILE A 104 15.34 -1.58 -5.98
C ILE A 104 15.03 -1.34 -7.48
N ASN A 105 15.46 -0.21 -8.04
CA ASN A 105 15.24 0.18 -9.44
C ASN A 105 13.75 0.33 -9.83
N VAL A 106 12.91 0.84 -8.92
CA VAL A 106 11.50 1.18 -9.17
C VAL A 106 11.18 2.62 -8.70
N PRO A 107 11.92 3.64 -9.18
CA PRO A 107 11.79 5.02 -8.67
C PRO A 107 10.40 5.61 -8.89
N ASN A 108 9.72 5.23 -9.97
CA ASN A 108 8.37 5.70 -10.30
C ASN A 108 7.32 5.30 -9.26
N GLY A 109 7.56 4.24 -8.49
CA GLY A 109 6.65 3.81 -7.41
C GLY A 109 6.46 4.90 -6.35
N TRP A 110 7.40 5.83 -6.22
CA TRP A 110 7.31 6.95 -5.29
C TRP A 110 6.24 7.97 -5.71
N GLU A 111 6.01 8.15 -7.01
CA GLU A 111 5.04 9.10 -7.53
C GLU A 111 3.60 8.72 -7.15
N PHE A 112 3.31 7.42 -7.03
CA PHE A 112 2.01 6.94 -6.55
C PHE A 112 1.77 7.24 -5.06
N ARG A 113 2.83 7.54 -4.30
CA ARG A 113 2.76 7.81 -2.86
C ARG A 113 2.72 9.30 -2.53
N LYS A 114 3.34 10.14 -3.36
CA LYS A 114 3.32 11.60 -3.21
C LYS A 114 1.86 12.06 -3.21
N ARG A 115 1.49 12.81 -2.17
CA ARG A 115 0.21 13.52 -2.06
C ARG A 115 0.49 14.94 -1.65
#